data_AF-A0A7C4ITW9-F1
#
_entry.id   AF-A0A7C4ITW9-F1
#
_cell.length_a   1.000
_cell.length_b   1.000
_cell.length_c   1.000
_cell.angle_alpha   90.00
_cell.angle_beta   90.00
_cell.angle_gamma   90.00
#
_symmetry.space_group_name_H-M   'P 1'
#
loop_
_entity.id
_entity.type
_entity.pdbx_description
1 polymer ?
#
loop_
_entity_poly.entity_id
_entity_poly.type
_entity_poly.pdbx_seq_one_letter_code
_entity_poly.pdbx_strand_id
1 'polypeptide(L)'
;MAMRPTRNDLPESVRGKIAELCNARLADLIDLKLQSKQAHWNARGENFIALHKLFDEIAEQADGHIDAVAERVVQMGGLADGLLQSVARRSTLVPYPATATDMTSHLKAISDAIAATGKLVRKAIDTAAELGDA
;
A
#
# COMPACT_ATOMS: atom_id res chain seq x y z
N MET A 1 17.14 -10.23 2.35
CA MET A 1 17.31 -9.04 3.21
C MET A 1 18.11 -9.43 4.44
N ALA A 2 19.06 -8.62 4.89
CA ALA A 2 19.76 -8.88 6.16
C ALA A 2 18.79 -8.60 7.32
N MET A 3 18.51 -9.62 8.13
CA MET A 3 17.62 -9.51 9.29
C MET A 3 18.41 -8.98 10.50
N ARG A 4 17.78 -8.10 11.27
CA ARG A 4 18.32 -7.60 12.54
C ARG A 4 17.90 -8.52 13.69
N PRO A 5 18.74 -8.64 14.75
CA PRO A 5 18.35 -9.33 15.96
C PRO A 5 17.10 -8.70 16.60
N THR A 6 16.22 -9.54 17.14
CA THR A 6 15.00 -9.14 17.85
C THR A 6 14.70 -10.18 18.94
N ARG A 7 13.85 -9.82 19.92
CA ARG A 7 13.33 -10.75 20.94
C ARG A 7 12.06 -11.48 20.48
N ASN A 8 11.57 -11.18 19.28
CA ASN A 8 10.47 -11.92 18.68
C ASN A 8 10.88 -13.39 18.48
N ASP A 9 10.04 -14.31 18.95
CA ASP A 9 10.30 -15.75 19.04
C ASP A 9 9.93 -16.54 17.79
N LEU A 10 9.35 -15.89 16.77
CA LEU A 10 9.14 -16.51 15.47
C LEU A 10 10.49 -16.88 14.83
N PRO A 11 10.58 -18.05 14.17
CA PRO A 11 11.78 -18.45 13.45
C PRO A 11 12.21 -17.36 12.46
N GLU A 12 13.52 -17.13 12.32
CA GLU A 12 14.03 -16.10 11.40
C GLU A 12 13.56 -16.32 9.96
N SER A 13 13.41 -17.57 9.54
CA SER A 13 12.86 -17.95 8.23
C SER A 13 11.40 -17.51 8.04
N VAL A 14 10.60 -17.47 9.11
CA VAL A 14 9.22 -16.95 9.10
C VAL A 14 9.27 -15.42 9.08
N ARG A 15 10.00 -14.81 10.02
CA ARG A 15 10.14 -13.35 10.11
C ARG A 15 10.60 -12.72 8.81
N GLY A 16 11.58 -13.32 8.12
CA GLY A 16 12.07 -12.84 6.84
C GLY A 16 11.02 -12.89 5.73
N LYS A 17 10.18 -13.94 5.70
CA LYS A 17 9.08 -14.05 4.73
C LYS A 17 7.97 -13.05 5.01
N ILE A 18 7.61 -12.86 6.28
CA ILE A 18 6.62 -11.83 6.68
C ILE A 18 7.15 -10.44 6.35
N ALA A 19 8.41 -10.13 6.66
CA ALA A 19 9.01 -8.83 6.34
C ALA A 19 8.98 -8.53 4.83
N GLU A 20 9.27 -9.53 3.99
CA GLU A 20 9.19 -9.37 2.53
C GLU A 20 7.74 -9.20 2.04
N LEU A 21 6.80 -9.98 2.60
CA LEU A 21 5.38 -9.89 2.30
C LEU A 21 4.81 -8.51 2.67
N CYS A 22 5.15 -8.01 3.86
CA CYS A 22 4.78 -6.67 4.32
C CYS A 22 5.43 -5.59 3.45
N ASN A 23 6.70 -5.70 3.06
CA ASN A 23 7.33 -4.74 2.15
C ASN A 23 6.69 -4.73 0.74
N ALA A 24 6.15 -5.86 0.27
CA ALA A 24 5.36 -5.87 -0.97
C ALA A 24 4.06 -5.07 -0.80
N ARG A 25 3.33 -5.28 0.30
CA ARG A 25 2.08 -4.53 0.60
C ARG A 25 2.34 -3.06 0.93
N LEU A 26 3.45 -2.74 1.57
CA LEU A 26 3.89 -1.37 1.84
C LEU A 26 4.03 -0.58 0.54
N ALA A 27 4.65 -1.17 -0.49
CA ALA A 27 4.79 -0.55 -1.79
C ALA A 27 3.42 -0.30 -2.46
N ASP A 28 2.53 -1.30 -2.46
CA ASP A 28 1.18 -1.16 -3.03
C ASP A 28 0.36 -0.07 -2.29
N LEU A 29 0.47 0.02 -0.96
CA LEU A 29 -0.23 1.02 -0.14
C LEU A 29 0.31 2.44 -0.35
N ILE A 30 1.64 2.61 -0.41
CA ILE A 30 2.24 3.92 -0.71
C ILE A 30 1.82 4.40 -2.10
N ASP A 31 1.81 3.51 -3.09
CA ASP A 31 1.32 3.84 -4.43
C ASP A 31 -0.15 4.24 -4.38
N LEU A 32 -1.04 3.47 -3.74
CA LEU A 32 -2.46 3.82 -3.58
C LEU A 32 -2.65 5.21 -2.95
N LYS A 33 -1.90 5.55 -1.91
CA LYS A 33 -1.93 6.89 -1.29
C LYS A 33 -1.56 7.96 -2.31
N LEU A 34 -0.48 7.77 -3.06
CA LEU A 34 -0.02 8.74 -4.05
C LEU A 34 -0.98 8.89 -5.23
N GLN A 35 -1.55 7.79 -5.73
CA GLN A 35 -2.60 7.83 -6.75
C GLN A 35 -3.84 8.59 -6.26
N SER A 36 -4.24 8.36 -5.00
CA SER A 36 -5.36 9.07 -4.38
C SER A 36 -5.09 10.57 -4.26
N LYS A 37 -3.87 10.99 -3.87
CA LYS A 37 -3.49 12.41 -3.87
C LYS A 37 -3.43 12.99 -5.30
N GLN A 38 -2.98 12.21 -6.28
CA GLN A 38 -3.01 12.62 -7.69
C GLN A 38 -4.44 12.91 -8.16
N ALA A 39 -5.41 12.06 -7.80
CA ALA A 39 -6.84 12.29 -8.08
C ALA A 39 -7.37 13.51 -7.31
N HIS A 40 -7.06 13.62 -6.02
CA HIS A 40 -7.46 14.74 -5.16
C HIS A 40 -7.03 16.11 -5.70
N TRP A 41 -5.79 16.23 -6.19
CA TRP A 41 -5.28 17.49 -6.74
C TRP A 41 -5.86 17.83 -8.12
N ASN A 42 -6.25 16.83 -8.90
CA ASN A 42 -6.68 17.02 -10.29
C ASN A 42 -8.19 16.87 -10.51
N ALA A 43 -8.94 16.59 -9.45
CA ALA A 43 -10.40 16.61 -9.46
C ALA A 43 -10.91 17.97 -9.97
N ARG A 44 -11.82 17.96 -10.95
CA ARG A 44 -12.42 19.14 -11.58
C ARG A 44 -13.86 18.83 -12.02
N GLY A 45 -14.68 19.86 -12.18
CA GLY A 45 -16.05 19.74 -12.70
C GLY A 45 -17.12 19.55 -11.61
N GLU A 46 -18.28 19.04 -12.01
CA GLU A 46 -19.39 18.77 -11.10
C GLU A 46 -18.95 17.77 -10.00
N ASN A 47 -19.44 17.99 -8.78
CA ASN A 47 -19.07 17.22 -7.59
C ASN A 47 -17.61 17.35 -7.12
N PHE A 48 -16.85 18.32 -7.63
CA PHE A 48 -15.44 18.57 -7.26
C PHE A 48 -15.18 18.40 -5.76
N ILE A 49 -15.89 19.15 -4.90
CA ILE A 49 -15.58 19.17 -3.47
C ILE A 49 -15.85 17.82 -2.79
N ALA A 50 -16.88 17.09 -3.21
CA ALA A 50 -17.22 15.80 -2.62
C ALA A 50 -16.13 14.77 -2.95
N LEU A 51 -15.69 14.73 -4.22
CA LEU A 51 -14.71 13.76 -4.68
C LEU A 51 -13.28 14.14 -4.27
N HIS A 52 -12.96 15.43 -4.24
CA HIS A 52 -11.72 15.93 -3.66
C HIS A 52 -11.55 15.48 -2.20
N LYS A 53 -12.60 15.58 -1.38
CA LYS A 53 -12.60 15.08 0.00
C LYS A 53 -12.51 13.56 0.08
N LEU A 54 -13.28 12.85 -0.74
CA LEU A 54 -13.24 11.38 -0.80
C LEU A 54 -11.83 10.86 -1.10
N PHE A 55 -11.15 11.43 -2.09
CA PHE A 55 -9.79 11.00 -2.45
C PHE A 55 -8.77 11.33 -1.35
N ASP A 56 -8.99 12.39 -0.57
CA ASP A 56 -8.14 12.70 0.58
C ASP A 56 -8.36 11.72 1.73
N GLU A 57 -9.62 11.35 2.00
CA GLU A 57 -9.98 10.34 3.01
C GLU A 57 -9.36 8.97 2.67
N ILE A 58 -9.38 8.56 1.40
CA ILE A 58 -8.71 7.33 0.95
C ILE A 58 -7.20 7.40 1.19
N ALA A 59 -6.59 8.56 0.89
CA ALA A 59 -5.15 8.76 1.12
C ALA A 59 -4.80 8.71 2.62
N GLU A 60 -5.64 9.27 3.49
CA GLU A 60 -5.46 9.26 4.94
C GLU A 60 -5.60 7.84 5.52
N GLN A 61 -6.61 7.08 5.09
CA GLN A 61 -6.76 5.68 5.49
C GLN A 61 -5.57 4.83 5.03
N ALA A 62 -5.11 5.02 3.79
CA ALA A 62 -3.91 4.36 3.30
C ALA A 62 -2.69 4.71 4.15
N ASP A 63 -2.54 5.96 4.60
CA ASP A 63 -1.42 6.40 5.44
C ASP A 63 -1.34 5.67 6.78
N GLY A 64 -2.48 5.50 7.46
CA GLY A 64 -2.54 4.72 8.70
C GLY A 64 -2.11 3.26 8.50
N HIS A 65 -2.45 2.66 7.36
CA HIS A 65 -2.04 1.30 7.02
C HIS A 65 -0.57 1.20 6.58
N ILE A 66 -0.04 2.22 5.89
CA ILE A 66 1.38 2.31 5.53
C ILE A 66 2.22 2.23 6.80
N ASP A 67 1.89 3.02 7.81
CA ASP A 67 2.63 3.07 9.07
C ASP A 67 2.60 1.71 9.78
N ALA A 68 1.42 1.15 9.99
CA ALA A 68 1.26 -0.16 10.64
C ALA A 68 2.02 -1.29 9.92
N VAL A 69 1.99 -1.32 8.58
CA VAL A 69 2.70 -2.34 7.79
C VAL A 69 4.21 -2.11 7.82
N ALA A 70 4.68 -0.87 7.72
CA ALA A 70 6.10 -0.53 7.82
C ALA A 70 6.67 -0.90 9.19
N GLU A 71 5.97 -0.56 10.28
CA GLU A 71 6.37 -0.93 11.63
C GLU A 71 6.39 -2.45 11.81
N ARG A 72 5.45 -3.19 11.21
CA ARG A 72 5.47 -4.66 11.24
C ARG A 72 6.74 -5.24 10.62
N VAL A 73 7.20 -4.68 9.49
CA VAL A 73 8.48 -5.09 8.89
C VAL A 73 9.62 -4.93 9.88
N VAL A 74 9.67 -3.81 10.60
CA VAL A 74 10.73 -3.52 11.58
C VAL A 74 10.62 -4.45 12.80
N GLN A 75 9.42 -4.72 13.31
CA GLN A 75 9.18 -5.66 14.42
C GLN A 75 9.66 -7.08 14.08
N MET A 76 9.53 -7.51 12.82
CA MET A 76 10.08 -8.77 12.32
C MET A 76 11.62 -8.76 12.23
N GLY A 77 12.29 -7.63 12.45
CA GLY A 77 13.74 -7.46 12.27
C GLY A 77 14.12 -7.11 10.83
N GLY A 78 13.15 -6.80 9.96
CA GLY A 78 13.39 -6.33 8.60
C GLY A 78 13.77 -4.84 8.54
N LEU A 79 13.91 -4.34 7.32
CA LEU A 79 13.98 -2.92 7.02
C LEU A 79 12.75 -2.56 6.18
N ALA A 80 11.91 -1.65 6.66
CA ALA A 80 10.81 -1.12 5.88
C ALA A 80 11.37 -0.27 4.73
N ASP A 81 10.99 -0.59 3.49
CA ASP A 81 11.49 0.09 2.30
C ASP A 81 10.38 0.89 1.62
N GLY A 82 10.16 2.11 2.12
CA GLY A 82 9.22 3.08 1.58
C GLY A 82 9.85 4.10 0.63
N LEU A 83 11.09 3.88 0.16
CA LEU A 83 11.74 4.82 -0.76
C LEU A 83 11.00 4.88 -2.10
N LEU A 84 10.86 6.07 -2.68
CA LEU A 84 10.16 6.28 -3.95
C LEU A 84 10.63 5.31 -5.06
N GLN A 85 11.95 5.14 -5.19
CA GLN A 85 12.53 4.25 -6.21
C GLN A 85 12.19 2.78 -5.95
N SER A 86 12.05 2.38 -4.69
CA SER A 86 11.64 1.03 -4.33
C SER A 86 10.15 0.82 -4.55
N VAL A 87 9.31 1.78 -4.15
CA VAL A 87 7.87 1.76 -4.41
C VAL A 87 7.60 1.64 -5.91
N ALA A 88 8.24 2.48 -6.73
CA ALA A 88 8.08 2.47 -8.18
C ALA A 88 8.49 1.13 -8.84
N ARG A 89 9.42 0.38 -8.24
CA ARG A 89 9.82 -0.95 -8.73
C ARG A 89 8.97 -2.09 -8.18
N ARG A 90 8.41 -1.94 -6.98
CA ARG A 90 7.79 -3.03 -6.21
C ARG A 90 6.27 -3.01 -6.23
N SER A 91 5.65 -1.83 -6.39
CA SER A 91 4.20 -1.74 -6.51
C SER A 91 3.72 -2.57 -7.70
N THR A 92 2.64 -3.30 -7.47
CA THR A 92 1.99 -4.13 -8.49
C THR A 92 0.68 -3.53 -8.97
N LEU A 93 0.33 -2.33 -8.49
CA LEU A 93 -0.83 -1.60 -8.95
C LEU A 93 -0.62 -1.12 -10.39
N VAL A 94 -1.72 -1.01 -11.13
CA VAL A 94 -1.68 -0.40 -12.46
C VAL A 94 -1.25 1.06 -12.29
N PRO A 95 -0.27 1.55 -13.07
CA PRO A 95 0.15 2.94 -12.99
C PRO A 95 -1.03 3.88 -13.24
N TYR A 96 -1.12 4.92 -12.43
CA TYR A 96 -2.17 5.92 -12.59
C TYR A 96 -2.12 6.55 -13.99
N PRO A 97 -3.25 6.66 -14.70
CA PRO A 97 -3.27 7.21 -16.05
C PRO A 97 -2.92 8.71 -16.03
N ALA A 98 -1.76 9.07 -16.59
CA ALA A 98 -1.32 10.46 -16.71
C ALA A 98 -2.27 11.34 -17.55
N THR A 99 -3.14 10.70 -18.34
CA THR A 99 -4.15 11.35 -19.18
C THR A 99 -5.51 11.52 -18.51
N ALA A 100 -5.67 11.10 -17.25
CA ALA A 100 -6.94 11.29 -16.53
C ALA A 100 -7.21 12.77 -16.30
N THR A 101 -8.26 13.28 -16.94
CA THR A 101 -8.67 14.69 -16.87
C THR A 101 -10.10 14.88 -16.38
N ASP A 102 -10.96 13.86 -16.58
CA ASP A 102 -12.34 13.87 -16.12
C ASP A 102 -12.53 13.03 -14.83
N MET A 103 -13.64 13.30 -14.15
CA MET A 103 -13.94 12.70 -12.86
C MET A 103 -14.20 11.18 -12.94
N THR A 104 -14.80 10.70 -14.03
CA THR A 104 -15.07 9.27 -14.23
C THR A 104 -13.76 8.49 -14.37
N SER A 105 -12.78 9.07 -15.08
CA SER A 105 -11.44 8.52 -15.22
C SER A 105 -10.72 8.43 -13.87
N HIS A 106 -10.80 9.47 -13.03
CA HIS A 106 -10.26 9.44 -11.66
C HIS A 106 -10.93 8.37 -10.79
N LEU A 107 -12.27 8.35 -10.77
CA LEU A 107 -13.04 7.36 -10.01
C LEU A 107 -12.71 5.93 -10.43
N LYS A 108 -12.61 5.67 -11.73
CA LYS A 108 -12.25 4.35 -12.23
C LYS A 108 -10.84 3.94 -11.80
N ALA A 109 -9.85 4.83 -11.96
CA ALA A 109 -8.47 4.54 -11.58
C ALA A 109 -8.36 4.22 -10.09
N ILE A 110 -8.97 5.04 -9.21
CA ILE A 110 -8.94 4.82 -7.77
C ILE A 110 -9.72 3.56 -7.37
N SER A 111 -10.87 3.29 -7.98
CA SER A 111 -11.66 2.08 -7.70
C SER A 111 -10.88 0.80 -8.06
N ASP A 112 -10.24 0.79 -9.23
CA ASP A 112 -9.43 -0.33 -9.69
C ASP A 112 -8.21 -0.55 -8.76
N ALA A 113 -7.55 0.54 -8.33
CA ALA A 113 -6.43 0.49 -7.38
C ALA A 113 -6.85 -0.06 -6.01
N ILE A 114 -7.97 0.41 -5.45
CA ILE A 114 -8.52 -0.10 -4.18
C ILE A 114 -8.86 -1.59 -4.29
N ALA A 115 -9.51 -2.01 -5.38
CA ALA A 115 -9.87 -3.40 -5.60
C ALA A 115 -8.63 -4.31 -5.70
N ALA A 116 -7.59 -3.86 -6.40
CA ALA A 116 -6.31 -4.55 -6.51
C ALA A 116 -5.62 -4.67 -5.15
N THR A 117 -5.48 -3.55 -4.41
CA THR A 117 -4.91 -3.54 -3.05
C THR A 117 -5.67 -4.48 -2.13
N GLY A 118 -7.00 -4.42 -2.11
CA GLY A 118 -7.83 -5.29 -1.27
C GLY A 118 -7.63 -6.78 -1.58
N LYS A 119 -7.51 -7.15 -2.87
CA LYS A 119 -7.20 -8.53 -3.29
C LYS A 119 -5.81 -8.96 -2.79
N LEU A 120 -4.80 -8.10 -2.95
CA LEU A 120 -3.42 -8.38 -2.58
C LEU A 120 -3.23 -8.48 -1.06
N VAL A 121 -3.93 -7.64 -0.29
CA VAL A 121 -3.95 -7.68 1.17
C VAL A 121 -4.64 -8.94 1.68
N ARG A 122 -5.82 -9.32 1.14
CA ARG A 122 -6.47 -10.60 1.51
C ARG A 122 -5.55 -11.80 1.26
N LYS A 123 -4.89 -11.86 0.11
CA LYS A 123 -3.91 -12.91 -0.17
C LYS A 123 -2.74 -12.88 0.82
N ALA A 124 -2.26 -11.69 1.20
CA ALA A 124 -1.19 -11.56 2.18
C ALA A 124 -1.63 -12.03 3.58
N ILE A 125 -2.88 -11.79 3.97
CA ILE A 125 -3.46 -12.32 5.22
C ILE A 125 -3.42 -13.86 5.21
N ASP A 126 -3.88 -14.49 4.13
CA ASP A 126 -3.85 -15.96 4.00
C ASP A 126 -2.41 -16.50 4.10
N THR A 127 -1.46 -15.85 3.40
CA THR A 127 -0.05 -16.25 3.44
C THR A 127 0.59 -16.04 4.82
N ALA A 128 0.24 -14.97 5.54
CA ALA A 128 0.75 -14.74 6.90
C ALA A 128 0.24 -15.82 7.87
N ALA A 129 -1.04 -16.17 7.77
CA ALA A 129 -1.64 -17.25 8.54
C ALA A 129 -0.98 -18.61 8.26
N GLU A 130 -0.73 -18.94 7.00
CA GLU A 130 0.01 -20.16 6.60
C GLU A 130 1.44 -20.20 7.16
N LEU A 131 2.07 -19.04 7.34
CA LEU A 131 3.40 -18.92 7.93
C LEU A 131 3.40 -18.94 9.47
N GLY A 132 2.22 -18.97 10.10
CA GLY A 132 2.07 -18.98 11.55
C GLY A 132 2.29 -17.61 12.20
N ASP A 133 2.11 -16.52 11.46
CA ASP A 133 2.09 -15.17 12.00
C ASP A 133 0.64 -14.65 12.10
N ALA A 134 0.11 -14.61 13.33
CA ALA A 134 -1.31 -14.35 13.62
C ALA A 134 -1.64 -12.87 13.83
#